data_AF-A0A8T4T644-F1
#
_entry.id   AF-A0A8T4T644-F1
#
_cell.length_a   1.000
_cell.length_b   1.000
_cell.length_c   1.000
_cell.angle_alpha   90.00
_cell.angle_beta   90.00
_cell.angle_gamma   90.00
#
_symmetry.space_group_name_H-M   'P 1'
#
loop_
_entity.id
_entity.type
_entity.pdbx_description
1 polymer ?
#
loop_
_entity_poly.entity_id
_entity_poly.type
_entity_poly.pdbx_seq_one_letter_code
_entity_poly.pdbx_strand_id
1 'polypeptide(L)'
;MVILYDRFNLPQDIFEVIFATSQQEIVAKELIKFMASKKGEIDKTTMSEFATKLHDGNYECILEEAPYKGKRVKLSYNKRQFYDRILTPMKAMGLIDYDLYKKTYRISVKFAQDLAKIGAMWKEKCRQMGIHDSQ
;
A
#
# COMPACT_ATOMS: atom_id res chain seq x y z
N MET A 1 0.00 11.62 -14.01
CA MET A 1 -0.16 11.18 -12.61
C MET A 1 -0.89 12.28 -11.88
N VAL A 2 -2.03 11.97 -11.27
CA VAL A 2 -2.87 12.95 -10.57
C VAL A 2 -3.20 12.37 -9.19
N ILE A 3 -3.02 13.16 -8.14
CA ILE A 3 -3.47 12.85 -6.79
C ILE A 3 -4.68 13.74 -6.53
N LEU A 4 -5.86 13.15 -6.41
CA LEU A 4 -7.10 13.84 -6.04
C LEU A 4 -7.55 13.29 -4.69
N TYR A 5 -7.76 14.17 -3.73
CA TYR A 5 -8.32 13.82 -2.43
C TYR A 5 -9.19 14.96 -1.93
N ASP A 6 -10.20 14.61 -1.14
CA ASP A 6 -11.05 15.57 -0.44
C ASP A 6 -10.60 15.67 1.02
N ARG A 7 -10.09 16.84 1.41
CA ARG A 7 -9.61 17.09 2.78
C ARG A 7 -10.68 16.91 3.86
N PHE A 8 -11.97 17.00 3.52
CA PHE A 8 -13.07 16.87 4.49
C PHE A 8 -13.57 15.43 4.63
N ASN A 9 -13.23 14.56 3.68
CA ASN A 9 -13.64 13.15 3.64
C ASN A 9 -12.42 12.21 3.61
N LEU A 10 -11.30 12.63 4.22
CA LEU A 10 -10.11 11.78 4.34
C LEU A 10 -10.39 10.62 5.32
N PRO A 11 -10.25 9.36 4.89
CA PRO A 11 -10.39 8.22 5.78
C PRO A 11 -9.25 8.16 6.80
N GLN A 12 -9.48 7.45 7.91
CA GLN A 12 -8.45 7.25 8.95
C GLN A 12 -7.38 6.24 8.53
N ASP A 13 -7.74 5.32 7.63
CA ASP A 13 -6.84 4.30 7.11
C ASP A 13 -6.21 4.76 5.79
N ILE A 14 -4.87 4.72 5.71
CA ILE A 14 -4.13 5.10 4.51
C ILE A 14 -4.41 4.17 3.32
N PHE A 15 -4.75 2.90 3.57
CA PHE A 15 -5.06 1.96 2.48
C PHE A 15 -6.35 2.34 1.74
N GLU A 16 -7.32 2.95 2.43
CA GLU A 16 -8.55 3.49 1.81
C GLU A 16 -8.28 4.74 0.97
N VAL A 17 -7.20 5.48 1.25
CA VAL A 17 -6.74 6.59 0.39
C VAL A 17 -6.09 6.06 -0.89
N ILE A 18 -5.35 4.96 -0.77
CA ILE A 18 -4.49 4.43 -1.83
C ILE A 18 -5.25 3.53 -2.80
N PHE A 19 -6.14 2.68 -2.28
CA PHE A 19 -6.85 1.67 -3.05
C PHE A 19 -8.32 2.03 -3.18
N ALA A 20 -8.91 1.69 -4.33
CA ALA A 20 -10.27 2.10 -4.66
C ALA A 20 -11.34 1.08 -4.21
N THR A 21 -10.93 -0.08 -3.71
CA THR A 21 -11.86 -1.18 -3.38
C THR A 21 -11.41 -1.87 -2.10
N SER A 22 -12.38 -2.26 -1.26
CA SER A 22 -12.11 -2.95 0.00
C SER A 22 -11.34 -4.25 -0.18
N GLN A 23 -11.53 -4.98 -1.29
CA GLN A 23 -10.75 -6.19 -1.56
C GLN A 23 -9.26 -5.87 -1.78
N GLN A 24 -8.94 -4.77 -2.47
CA GLN A 24 -7.56 -4.34 -2.66
C GLN A 24 -6.94 -3.86 -1.35
N GLU A 25 -7.69 -3.10 -0.56
CA GLU A 25 -7.28 -2.64 0.77
C GLU A 25 -6.93 -3.84 1.67
N ILE A 26 -7.81 -4.82 1.77
CA ILE A 26 -7.60 -6.04 2.55
C ILE A 26 -6.33 -6.78 2.09
N VAL A 27 -6.19 -7.02 0.78
CA VAL A 27 -5.03 -7.76 0.24
C VAL A 27 -3.73 -6.98 0.46
N ALA A 28 -3.74 -5.66 0.33
CA ALA A 28 -2.58 -4.81 0.57
C ALA A 28 -2.18 -4.78 2.05
N LYS A 29 -3.16 -4.66 2.97
CA LYS A 29 -2.94 -4.76 4.42
C LYS A 29 -2.33 -6.11 4.78
N GLU A 30 -2.88 -7.21 4.25
CA GLU A 30 -2.35 -8.55 4.51
C GLU A 30 -0.94 -8.75 3.93
N LEU A 31 -0.63 -8.18 2.76
CA LEU A 31 0.73 -8.18 2.21
C LEU A 31 1.71 -7.45 3.16
N ILE A 32 1.35 -6.26 3.64
CA ILE A 32 2.19 -5.50 4.57
C ILE A 32 2.37 -6.25 5.90
N LYS A 33 1.31 -6.82 6.47
CA LYS A 33 1.39 -7.66 7.67
C LYS A 33 2.31 -8.86 7.47
N PHE A 34 2.16 -9.56 6.34
CA PHE A 34 2.99 -10.70 5.98
C PHE A 34 4.47 -10.30 5.88
N MET A 35 4.79 -9.22 5.17
CA MET A 35 6.15 -8.69 5.07
C MET A 35 6.69 -8.25 6.44
N ALA A 36 5.88 -7.56 7.26
CA ALA A 36 6.26 -7.11 8.59
C ALA A 36 6.61 -8.30 9.52
N SER A 37 5.85 -9.41 9.45
CA SER A 37 6.16 -10.65 10.17
C SER A 37 7.50 -11.27 9.77
N LYS A 38 8.01 -10.93 8.57
CA LYS A 38 9.32 -11.32 8.04
C LYS A 38 10.38 -10.22 8.19
N LYS A 39 10.24 -9.36 9.20
CA LYS A 39 11.14 -8.20 9.46
C LYS A 39 11.11 -7.13 8.38
N GLY A 40 10.01 -7.05 7.63
CA GLY A 40 9.78 -6.02 6.60
C GLY A 40 10.47 -6.28 5.26
N GLU A 41 11.14 -7.43 5.07
CA GLU A 41 11.83 -7.80 3.83
C GLU A 41 11.55 -9.26 3.44
N ILE A 42 11.24 -9.52 2.17
CA ILE A 42 11.02 -10.87 1.63
C ILE A 42 11.65 -11.02 0.25
N ASP A 43 12.05 -12.22 -0.12
CA ASP A 43 12.59 -12.49 -1.45
C ASP A 43 11.48 -12.71 -2.51
N LYS A 44 11.89 -12.83 -3.77
CA LYS A 44 10.97 -13.10 -4.90
C LYS A 44 10.21 -14.42 -4.75
N THR A 45 10.84 -15.44 -4.18
CA THR A 45 10.22 -16.76 -3.98
C THR A 45 9.07 -16.66 -2.99
N THR A 46 9.32 -16.08 -1.82
CA THR A 46 8.36 -15.84 -0.74
C THR A 46 7.21 -14.95 -1.22
N MET A 47 7.50 -13.92 -2.02
CA MET A 47 6.46 -13.08 -2.65
C MET A 47 5.57 -13.89 -3.61
N SER A 48 6.18 -14.75 -4.43
CA SER A 48 5.43 -15.63 -5.36
C SER A 48 4.60 -16.67 -4.60
N GLU A 49 5.11 -17.23 -3.52
CA GLU A 49 4.37 -18.13 -2.64
C GLU A 49 3.14 -17.44 -2.03
N PHE A 50 3.30 -16.21 -1.52
CA PHE A 50 2.19 -15.42 -1.01
C PHE A 50 1.11 -15.20 -2.09
N ALA A 51 1.52 -14.75 -3.28
CA ALA A 51 0.60 -14.53 -4.40
C ALA A 51 -0.11 -15.83 -4.85
N THR A 52 0.57 -16.97 -4.75
CA THR A 52 0.01 -18.28 -5.11
C THR A 52 -0.99 -18.76 -4.05
N LYS A 53 -0.68 -18.61 -2.76
CA LYS A 53 -1.62 -18.91 -1.66
C LYS A 53 -2.90 -18.09 -1.76
N LEU A 54 -2.80 -16.81 -2.14
CA LEU A 54 -3.96 -15.98 -2.44
C LEU A 54 -4.74 -16.50 -3.65
N HIS A 55 -4.05 -16.87 -4.73
CA HIS A 55 -4.71 -17.37 -5.93
C HIS A 55 -5.52 -18.64 -5.67
N ASP A 56 -4.93 -19.55 -4.91
CA ASP A 56 -5.52 -20.85 -4.59
C ASP A 56 -6.57 -20.75 -3.46
N GLY A 57 -6.75 -19.57 -2.84
CA GLY A 57 -7.67 -19.38 -1.72
C GLY A 57 -7.23 -20.08 -0.43
N ASN A 58 -5.95 -20.38 -0.31
CA ASN A 58 -5.36 -21.07 0.84
C ASN A 58 -4.72 -20.12 1.86
N TYR A 59 -4.81 -18.81 1.65
CA TYR A 59 -4.31 -17.83 2.59
C TYR A 59 -5.33 -17.60 3.71
N GLU A 60 -5.02 -18.08 4.92
CA GLU A 60 -5.85 -17.88 6.10
C GLU A 60 -5.40 -16.62 6.86
N CYS A 61 -6.32 -15.69 7.07
CA CYS A 61 -6.09 -14.52 7.91
C CYS A 61 -7.26 -14.25 8.84
N ILE A 62 -6.98 -13.49 9.91
CA ILE A 62 -8.00 -12.96 10.80
C ILE A 62 -8.28 -11.54 10.30
N LEU A 63 -9.44 -11.32 9.71
CA LEU A 63 -9.85 -9.97 9.33
C LEU A 63 -10.28 -9.21 10.59
N GLU A 64 -9.85 -7.96 10.70
CA GLU A 64 -10.25 -7.05 11.77
C GLU A 64 -11.44 -6.16 11.37
N GLU A 65 -11.82 -6.19 10.08
CA GLU A 65 -12.92 -5.41 9.51
C GLU A 65 -14.29 -6.11 9.67
N ALA A 66 -15.35 -5.35 9.95
CA ALA A 66 -16.71 -5.86 9.97
C ALA A 66 -17.18 -6.20 8.54
N PRO A 67 -17.88 -7.33 8.28
CA PRO A 67 -18.53 -8.30 9.18
C PRO A 67 -17.67 -9.51 9.61
N TYR A 68 -16.37 -9.52 9.31
CA TYR A 68 -15.48 -10.68 9.52
C TYR A 68 -14.57 -10.56 10.75
N LYS A 69 -14.74 -9.50 11.55
CA LYS A 69 -13.94 -9.19 12.75
C LYS A 69 -13.76 -10.42 13.65
N GLY A 70 -12.53 -10.93 13.73
CA GLY A 70 -12.15 -12.06 14.59
C GLY A 70 -12.41 -13.46 14.00
N LYS A 71 -12.94 -13.57 12.78
CA LYS A 71 -13.12 -14.85 12.10
C LYS A 71 -11.91 -15.17 11.23
N ARG A 72 -11.42 -16.41 11.30
CA ARG A 72 -10.49 -16.93 10.28
C ARG A 72 -11.24 -17.06 8.98
N VAL A 73 -10.77 -16.36 7.97
CA VAL A 73 -11.30 -16.43 6.61
C VAL A 73 -10.20 -16.88 5.66
N LYS A 74 -10.62 -17.59 4.63
CA LYS A 74 -9.76 -17.89 3.48
C LYS A 74 -9.89 -16.74 2.49
N LEU A 75 -8.80 -16.01 2.30
CA LEU A 75 -8.73 -14.92 1.33
C LEU A 75 -8.31 -15.49 -0.02
N SER A 76 -9.12 -15.21 -1.06
CA SER A 76 -8.77 -15.51 -2.44
C SER A 76 -8.60 -14.23 -3.25
N TYR A 77 -7.51 -14.14 -4.01
CA TYR A 77 -7.24 -13.03 -4.91
C TYR A 77 -6.42 -13.50 -6.11
N ASN A 78 -6.81 -13.08 -7.32
CA ASN A 78 -6.17 -13.56 -8.54
C ASN A 78 -4.68 -13.14 -8.61
N LYS A 79 -3.79 -14.08 -8.95
CA LYS A 79 -2.33 -13.83 -8.99
C LYS A 79 -1.94 -12.69 -9.92
N ARG A 80 -2.56 -12.59 -11.11
CA ARG A 80 -2.27 -11.49 -12.05
C ARG A 80 -2.76 -10.17 -11.50
N GLN A 81 -3.98 -10.14 -10.95
CA GLN A 81 -4.51 -8.93 -10.30
C GLN A 81 -3.66 -8.52 -9.10
N PHE A 82 -3.07 -9.46 -8.35
CA PHE A 82 -2.15 -9.14 -7.25
C PHE A 82 -0.95 -8.36 -7.74
N TYR A 83 -0.26 -8.85 -8.78
CA TYR A 83 0.90 -8.15 -9.32
C TYR A 83 0.52 -6.80 -9.96
N ASP A 84 -0.56 -6.77 -10.74
CA ASP A 84 -0.93 -5.59 -11.53
C ASP A 84 -1.58 -4.50 -10.68
N ARG A 85 -2.37 -4.86 -9.66
CA ARG A 85 -3.22 -3.92 -8.89
C ARG A 85 -2.80 -3.73 -7.44
N ILE A 86 -1.91 -4.56 -6.90
CA ILE A 86 -1.42 -4.43 -5.52
C ILE A 86 0.08 -4.14 -5.54
N LEU A 87 0.89 -5.12 -5.96
CA LEU A 87 2.34 -5.01 -5.83
C LEU A 87 2.93 -3.90 -6.71
N THR A 88 2.49 -3.80 -7.97
CA THR A 88 2.99 -2.78 -8.90
C THR A 88 2.67 -1.36 -8.42
N PRO A 89 1.41 -1.02 -8.05
CA PRO A 89 1.12 0.27 -7.43
C PRO A 89 1.94 0.53 -6.18
N MET A 90 2.03 -0.42 -5.25
CA MET A 90 2.78 -0.22 -4.01
C MET A 90 4.27 0.05 -4.25
N LYS A 91 4.84 -0.58 -5.27
CA LYS A 91 6.21 -0.26 -5.72
C LYS A 91 6.32 1.12 -6.34
N ALA A 92 5.41 1.44 -7.27
CA ALA A 92 5.43 2.71 -7.99
C ALA A 92 5.24 3.91 -7.04
N MET A 93 4.47 3.74 -5.97
CA MET A 93 4.23 4.76 -4.94
C MET A 93 5.32 4.80 -3.86
N GLY A 94 6.29 3.88 -3.84
CA GLY A 94 7.35 3.88 -2.83
C GLY A 94 6.90 3.36 -1.45
N LEU A 95 5.84 2.54 -1.40
CA LEU A 95 5.44 1.78 -0.21
C LEU A 95 6.29 0.51 -0.07
N ILE A 96 6.69 -0.08 -1.20
CA ILE A 96 7.57 -1.26 -1.26
C ILE A 96 8.71 -0.97 -2.23
N ASP A 97 9.95 -1.11 -1.77
CA ASP A 97 11.12 -1.10 -2.63
C ASP A 97 11.43 -2.51 -3.14
N TYR A 98 11.99 -2.60 -4.35
CA TYR A 98 12.54 -3.85 -4.87
C TYR A 98 14.03 -3.68 -5.18
N ASP A 99 14.87 -4.44 -4.50
CA ASP A 99 16.30 -4.51 -4.76
C ASP A 99 16.55 -5.50 -5.90
N LEU A 100 17.02 -5.00 -7.05
CA LEU A 100 17.29 -5.83 -8.24
C LEU A 100 18.46 -6.80 -8.04
N TYR A 101 19.45 -6.42 -7.23
CA TYR A 101 20.66 -7.22 -6.99
C TYR A 101 20.35 -8.35 -6.02
N LYS A 102 19.69 -8.02 -4.91
CA LYS A 102 19.31 -9.01 -3.89
C LYS A 102 18.03 -9.78 -4.24
N LYS A 103 17.25 -9.27 -5.20
CA LYS A 103 15.93 -9.79 -5.58
C LYS A 103 14.97 -9.85 -4.38
N THR A 104 15.02 -8.82 -3.53
CA THR A 104 14.19 -8.69 -2.32
C THR A 104 13.24 -7.50 -2.41
N TYR A 105 12.08 -7.66 -1.78
CA TYR A 105 11.07 -6.63 -1.57
C TYR A 105 11.14 -6.15 -0.13
N ARG A 106 11.12 -4.83 0.09
CA ARG A 106 11.22 -4.25 1.43
C ARG A 106 10.19 -3.15 1.64
N ILE A 107 9.54 -3.12 2.80
CA ILE A 107 8.65 -2.02 3.19
C ILE A 107 9.46 -0.72 3.25
N SER A 108 8.90 0.36 2.69
CA SER A 108 9.59 1.63 2.52
C SER A 108 8.75 2.79 3.03
N VAL A 109 9.45 3.87 3.42
CA VAL A 109 8.84 5.13 3.88
C VAL A 109 8.88 6.22 2.81
N LYS A 110 9.35 5.89 1.60
CA LYS A 110 9.52 6.85 0.49
C LYS A 110 8.21 7.52 0.10
N PHE A 111 7.09 6.79 0.14
CA PHE A 111 5.76 7.36 -0.10
C PHE A 111 5.50 8.62 0.75
N ALA A 112 5.80 8.57 2.05
CA ALA A 112 5.60 9.71 2.95
C ALA A 112 6.57 10.87 2.64
N GLN A 113 7.81 10.54 2.28
CA GLN A 113 8.81 11.54 1.88
C GLN A 113 8.39 12.27 0.59
N ASP A 114 7.85 11.53 -0.38
CA ASP A 114 7.37 12.09 -1.64
C ASP A 114 6.14 12.97 -1.43
N LEU A 115 5.20 12.57 -0.57
CA LEU A 115 4.06 13.42 -0.20
C LEU A 115 4.50 14.71 0.51
N ALA A 116 5.49 14.64 1.42
CA ALA A 116 6.04 15.83 2.07
C ALA A 116 6.70 16.76 1.05
N LYS A 117 7.42 16.21 0.06
CA LYS A 117 8.02 16.95 -1.05
C LYS A 117 6.94 17.63 -1.91
N ILE A 118 5.86 16.93 -2.25
CA ILE A 118 4.72 17.50 -2.99
C ILE A 118 4.08 18.66 -2.20
N GLY A 119 3.91 18.50 -0.89
CA GLY A 119 3.43 19.58 -0.01
C GLY A 119 4.37 20.80 -0.02
N ALA A 120 5.68 20.57 0.04
CA ALA A 120 6.67 21.65 -0.05
C ALA A 120 6.64 22.36 -1.42
N MET A 121 6.45 21.62 -2.52
CA MET A 121 6.28 22.19 -3.86
C MET A 121 5.06 23.12 -3.93
N TRP A 122 3.95 22.75 -3.29
CA TRP A 122 2.78 23.61 -3.22
C TRP A 122 3.03 24.89 -2.40
N LYS A 123 3.66 24.76 -1.23
CA LYS A 123 4.04 25.92 -0.40
C LYS A 123 4.92 26.90 -1.18
N GLU A 124 5.90 26.38 -1.91
CA GLU A 124 6.76 27.20 -2.76
C GLU A 124 5.96 27.90 -3.87
N LYS A 125 4.99 27.21 -4.47
CA LYS A 125 4.10 27.81 -5.47
C LYS A 125 3.26 28.96 -4.89
N CYS A 126 2.73 28.81 -3.69
CA CYS A 126 2.01 29.88 -2.98
C CYS A 126 2.90 31.11 -2.74
N ARG A 127 4.15 30.90 -2.28
CA ARG A 127 5.12 31.99 -2.06
C ARG A 127 5.43 32.76 -3.34
N GLN A 128 5.60 32.06 -4.46
CA GLN A 128 5.82 32.69 -5.77
C GLN A 128 4.62 33.56 -6.20
N MET A 129 3.42 33.28 -5.70
CA MET A 129 2.21 34.06 -5.95
C MET A 129 1.98 35.16 -4.90
N GLY A 130 2.90 35.36 -3.96
CA GLY A 130 2.75 36.32 -2.86
C GLY A 130 1.73 35.89 -1.79
N ILE A 131 1.30 34.63 -1.81
CA ILE A 131 0.40 34.06 -0.79
C ILE A 131 1.29 33.55 0.34
N HIS A 132 1.27 34.26 1.47
CA HIS A 132 1.95 33.85 2.69
C HIS A 132 0.99 33.10 3.60
N ASP A 133 1.45 31.96 4.11
CA ASP A 133 0.72 31.21 5.12
C ASP A 133 0.49 32.13 6.33
N SER A 134 -0.77 32.51 6.56
CA SER A 134 -1.21 33.13 7.80
C SER A 134 -1.41 32.00 8.81
N GLN A 135 -0.32 31.53 9.40
CA GLN A 135 -0.38 30.70 10.61
C GLN A 135 -0.17 31.58 11.83
#